data_AF-A0A1Y4CTB9-F1
#
_entry.id   AF-A0A1Y4CTB9-F1
#
_cell.length_a   1.000
_cell.length_b   1.000
_cell.length_c   1.000
_cell.angle_alpha   90.00
_cell.angle_beta   90.00
_cell.angle_gamma   90.00
#
_symmetry.space_group_name_H-M   'P 1'
#
loop_
_entity.id
_entity.type
_entity.pdbx_description
1 polymer ?
#
loop_
_entity_poly.entity_id
_entity_poly.type
_entity_poly.pdbx_seq_one_letter_code
_entity_poly.pdbx_strand_id
1 'polypeptide(L)'
;MDDLLLLGPEPEVLFRLRDAIASYLHTNLGLFLHPGKEHLAKARQGISYLGYRVYPQYLHVSARNVRTLKARLDFFKHLFWPRCFPLCQKPVRGIWQNLAENGLAPPVRPDWVLLKRMEATINSYYGIMGHAQSHTLRKRLYHEHFGPLRSFFLPADADYSAVHVARRHLYQ
;
A
#
# COMPACT_ATOMS: atom_id res chain seq x y z
N MET A 1 11.15 11.76 -4.62
CA MET A 1 10.12 11.63 -3.56
C MET A 1 9.89 13.04 -3.12
N ASP A 2 8.67 13.54 -3.32
CA ASP A 2 8.46 14.97 -3.52
C ASP A 2 7.49 15.55 -2.48
N ASP A 3 7.01 14.72 -1.55
CA ASP A 3 6.08 15.11 -0.48
C ASP A 3 6.85 15.48 0.80
N LEU A 4 6.62 16.68 1.32
CA LEU A 4 7.21 17.18 2.56
C LEU A 4 6.16 17.27 3.67
N LEU A 5 6.54 16.96 4.91
CA LEU A 5 5.74 17.21 6.11
C LEU A 5 6.50 18.17 7.03
N LEU A 6 5.90 19.32 7.32
CA LEU A 6 6.43 20.29 8.27
C LEU A 6 5.63 20.23 9.58
N LEU A 7 6.34 20.23 10.71
CA LEU A 7 5.75 20.28 12.05
C LEU A 7 6.29 21.50 12.78
N GLY A 8 5.40 22.26 13.40
CA GLY A 8 5.73 23.49 14.10
C GLY A 8 4.69 23.79 15.18
N PRO A 9 5.06 24.57 16.20
CA PRO A 9 4.16 24.91 17.29
C PRO A 9 3.05 25.87 16.84
N GLU A 10 3.34 26.71 15.85
CA GLU A 10 2.47 27.82 15.41
C GLU A 10 2.40 27.89 13.87
N PRO A 11 1.24 28.24 13.29
CA PRO A 11 1.07 28.43 11.85
C PRO A 11 2.07 29.41 11.23
N GLU A 12 2.40 30.49 11.93
CA GLU A 12 3.25 31.57 11.46
C GLU A 12 4.67 31.06 11.18
N VAL A 13 5.18 30.17 12.03
CA VAL A 13 6.48 29.50 11.82
C VAL A 13 6.42 28.64 10.56
N LEU A 14 5.33 27.91 10.35
CA LEU A 14 5.16 27.05 9.19
C LEU A 14 5.07 27.83 7.88
N PHE A 15 4.38 28.97 7.87
CA PHE A 15 4.34 29.84 6.69
C PHE A 15 5.71 30.43 6.36
N ARG A 16 6.48 30.90 7.37
CA ARG A 16 7.85 31.37 7.14
C ARG A 16 8.76 30.28 6.56
N LEU A 17 8.66 29.06 7.09
CA LEU A 17 9.41 27.92 6.54
C LEU A 17 8.99 27.58 5.12
N ARG A 18 7.68 27.57 4.83
CA ARG A 18 7.14 27.33 3.48
C ARG A 18 7.66 28.35 2.48
N ASP A 19 7.68 29.64 2.84
CA ASP A 19 8.16 30.71 1.96
C ASP A 19 9.68 30.61 1.72
N ALA A 20 10.46 30.28 2.77
CA ALA A 20 11.89 30.05 2.65
C ALA A 20 12.23 28.85 1.76
N ILE A 21 11.48 27.74 1.90
CA ILE A 21 11.61 26.56 1.04
C ILE A 21 11.25 26.92 -0.40
N ALA A 22 10.14 27.62 -0.63
CA ALA A 22 9.72 28.06 -1.97
C ALA A 22 10.80 28.92 -2.65
N SER A 23 11.38 29.86 -1.91
CA SER A 23 12.45 30.74 -2.39
C SER A 23 13.71 29.96 -2.74
N TYR A 24 14.10 28.99 -1.90
CA TYR A 24 15.25 28.14 -2.15
C TYR A 24 15.04 27.24 -3.39
N LEU A 25 13.88 26.60 -3.50
CA LEU A 25 13.52 25.75 -4.64
C LEU A 25 13.55 26.53 -5.95
N HIS A 26 13.01 27.74 -5.95
CA HIS A 26 12.96 28.59 -7.14
C HIS A 26 14.37 29.05 -7.56
N THR A 27 15.16 29.56 -6.61
CA THR A 27 16.45 30.20 -6.92
C THR A 27 17.59 29.20 -7.19
N ASN A 28 17.59 28.05 -6.51
CA ASN A 28 18.71 27.09 -6.59
C ASN A 28 18.39 25.86 -7.42
N LEU A 29 17.12 25.46 -7.50
CA LEU A 29 16.73 24.18 -8.11
C LEU A 29 15.81 24.35 -9.33
N GLY A 30 15.31 25.56 -9.60
CA GLY A 30 14.35 25.80 -10.67
C GLY A 30 13.01 25.10 -10.47
N LEU A 31 12.66 24.78 -9.22
CA LEU A 31 11.45 24.05 -8.84
C LEU A 31 10.44 24.98 -8.15
N PHE A 32 9.17 24.62 -8.25
CA PHE A 32 8.06 25.37 -7.64
C PHE A 32 7.22 24.45 -6.75
N LEU A 33 6.74 24.99 -5.63
CA LEU A 33 5.73 24.31 -4.82
C LEU A 33 4.41 24.22 -5.59
N HIS A 34 3.70 23.10 -5.42
CA HIS A 34 2.46 22.86 -6.16
C HIS A 34 1.29 23.68 -5.55
N PRO A 35 0.62 24.56 -6.32
CA PRO A 35 -0.25 25.61 -5.78
C PRO A 35 -1.50 25.12 -5.03
N GLY A 36 -1.98 23.91 -5.35
CA GLY A 36 -3.18 23.31 -4.75
C GLY A 36 -2.94 22.11 -3.82
N LYS A 37 -1.67 21.78 -3.50
CA LYS A 37 -1.34 20.58 -2.70
C LYS A 37 -0.74 20.90 -1.34
N GLU A 38 -0.91 22.13 -0.88
CA GLU A 38 -0.56 22.54 0.47
C GLU A 38 -1.73 22.28 1.42
N HIS A 39 -1.45 21.71 2.59
CA HIS A 39 -2.47 21.46 3.61
C HIS A 39 -1.94 21.84 4.99
N LEU A 40 -2.63 22.76 5.67
CA LEU A 40 -2.36 23.13 7.05
C LEU A 40 -3.45 22.54 7.96
N ALA A 41 -3.04 21.78 8.97
CA ALA A 41 -3.96 21.18 9.93
C ALA A 41 -3.31 21.05 11.30
N LYS A 42 -4.14 20.97 12.35
CA LYS A 42 -3.65 20.72 13.71
C LYS A 42 -3.16 19.27 13.80
N ALA A 43 -1.94 19.06 14.30
CA ALA A 43 -1.33 17.73 14.42
C ALA A 43 -2.22 16.71 15.17
N ARG A 44 -2.97 17.16 16.18
CA ARG A 44 -3.93 16.33 16.93
C ARG A 44 -5.06 15.72 16.09
N GLN A 45 -5.40 16.32 14.95
CA GLN A 45 -6.40 15.77 14.02
C GLN A 45 -5.81 14.70 13.10
N GLY A 46 -4.48 14.54 13.11
CA GLY A 46 -3.73 13.63 12.26
C GLY A 46 -3.62 14.13 10.83
N ILE A 47 -2.42 14.01 10.25
CA ILE A 47 -2.11 14.49 8.89
C ILE A 47 -1.88 13.29 7.98
N SER A 48 -2.42 13.33 6.76
CA SER A 48 -2.18 12.27 5.78
C SER A 48 -0.80 12.43 5.15
N TYR A 49 0.06 11.42 5.28
CA TYR A 49 1.41 11.44 4.72
C TYR A 49 1.84 10.02 4.32
N LEU A 50 2.28 9.83 3.07
CA LEU A 50 2.83 8.56 2.55
C LEU A 50 2.03 7.28 2.84
N GLY A 51 0.70 7.38 2.81
CA GLY A 51 -0.16 6.23 3.08
C GLY A 51 -0.42 5.95 4.55
N TYR A 52 -0.06 6.89 5.43
CA TYR A 52 -0.42 6.91 6.84
C TYR A 52 -1.26 8.13 7.17
N ARG A 53 -1.95 8.04 8.30
CA ARG A 53 -2.39 9.20 9.06
C ARG A 53 -1.47 9.32 10.28
N VAL A 54 -0.67 10.38 10.29
CA VAL A 54 0.37 10.66 11.27
C VAL A 54 -0.22 11.47 12.41
N TYR A 55 -0.16 10.94 13.63
CA TYR A 55 -0.49 11.65 14.87
C TYR A 55 0.80 11.89 15.67
N PRO A 56 0.79 12.79 16.68
CA PRO A 56 1.99 13.08 17.47
C PRO A 56 2.61 11.86 18.16
N GLN A 57 1.80 10.85 18.50
CA GLN A 57 2.22 9.70 19.30
C GLN A 57 2.17 8.36 18.54
N TYR A 58 1.47 8.30 17.41
CA TYR A 58 1.23 7.04 16.71
C TYR A 58 0.92 7.26 15.22
N LEU A 59 1.00 6.16 14.47
CA LEU A 59 0.67 6.10 13.05
C LEU A 59 -0.56 5.21 12.84
N HIS A 60 -1.48 5.66 12.00
CA HIS A 60 -2.57 4.84 11.48
C HIS A 60 -2.35 4.54 10.00
N VAL A 61 -2.47 3.27 9.60
CA VAL A 61 -2.45 2.89 8.18
C VAL A 61 -3.62 3.54 7.47
N SER A 62 -3.38 4.10 6.28
CA SER A 62 -4.47 4.64 5.47
C SER A 62 -5.45 3.53 5.07
N ALA A 63 -6.74 3.78 5.29
CA ALA A 63 -7.83 2.91 4.81
C ALA A 63 -7.77 2.70 3.28
N ARG A 64 -7.14 3.63 2.53
CA ARG A 64 -6.88 3.45 1.10
C ARG A 64 -5.99 2.23 0.85
N ASN A 65 -4.86 2.11 1.54
CA ASN A 65 -3.92 1.01 1.37
C ASN A 65 -4.56 -0.33 1.74
N VAL A 66 -5.35 -0.36 2.81
CA VAL A 66 -6.11 -1.55 3.22
C VAL A 66 -7.12 -1.95 2.14
N ARG A 67 -7.91 -1.00 1.63
CA ARG A 67 -8.88 -1.26 0.55
C ARG A 67 -8.20 -1.72 -0.73
N THR A 68 -7.07 -1.11 -1.08
CA THR A 68 -6.30 -1.52 -2.26
C THR A 68 -5.77 -2.93 -2.11
N LEU A 69 -5.21 -3.32 -0.95
CA LEU A 69 -4.79 -4.69 -0.72
C LEU A 69 -5.96 -5.69 -0.81
N LYS A 70 -7.12 -5.37 -0.23
CA LYS A 70 -8.31 -6.24 -0.35
C LYS A 70 -8.70 -6.44 -1.81
N ALA A 71 -8.78 -5.37 -2.59
CA ALA A 71 -9.05 -5.44 -4.02
C ALA A 71 -7.99 -6.26 -4.78
N ARG A 72 -6.70 -6.18 -4.38
CA ARG A 72 -5.63 -7.03 -4.95
C ARG A 72 -5.86 -8.51 -4.64
N LEU A 73 -6.19 -8.85 -3.39
CA LEU A 73 -6.49 -10.23 -3.00
C LEU A 73 -7.71 -10.79 -3.74
N ASP A 74 -8.75 -9.97 -3.91
CA ASP A 74 -9.94 -10.34 -4.69
C ASP A 74 -9.60 -10.57 -6.16
N PHE A 75 -8.77 -9.71 -6.75
CA PHE A 75 -8.25 -9.92 -8.09
C PHE A 75 -7.41 -11.22 -8.21
N PHE A 76 -6.54 -11.51 -7.25
CA PHE A 76 -5.76 -12.76 -7.27
C PHE A 76 -6.63 -14.01 -7.15
N LYS A 77 -7.67 -13.97 -6.30
CA LYS A 77 -8.66 -15.06 -6.23
C LYS A 77 -9.39 -15.22 -7.56
N HIS A 78 -9.78 -14.12 -8.20
CA HIS A 78 -10.42 -14.15 -9.52
C HIS A 78 -9.53 -14.76 -10.60
N LEU A 79 -8.22 -14.47 -10.60
CA LEU A 79 -7.28 -15.04 -11.57
C LEU A 79 -7.28 -16.57 -11.53
N PHE A 80 -7.33 -17.18 -10.34
CA PHE A 80 -7.28 -18.64 -10.19
C PHE A 80 -8.65 -19.30 -10.25
N TRP A 81 -9.68 -18.64 -9.70
CA TRP A 81 -11.02 -19.20 -9.54
C TRP A 81 -12.11 -18.19 -9.97
N PRO A 82 -12.17 -17.81 -11.26
CA PRO A 82 -13.04 -16.74 -11.74
C PRO A 82 -14.54 -17.03 -11.55
N ARG A 83 -14.92 -18.31 -11.53
CA ARG A 83 -16.32 -18.74 -11.29
C ARG A 83 -16.76 -18.52 -9.84
N CYS A 84 -15.87 -18.73 -8.88
CA CYS A 84 -16.18 -18.59 -7.45
C CYS A 84 -15.95 -17.16 -6.95
N PHE A 85 -15.06 -16.41 -7.61
CA PHE A 85 -14.69 -15.05 -7.26
C PHE A 85 -14.77 -14.17 -8.52
N PRO A 86 -15.97 -13.74 -8.94
CA PRO A 86 -16.10 -12.81 -10.06
C PRO A 86 -15.47 -11.46 -9.72
N LEU A 87 -14.83 -10.83 -10.71
CA LEU A 87 -14.12 -9.57 -10.49
C LEU A 87 -15.09 -8.38 -10.45
N CYS A 88 -15.16 -7.69 -9.33
CA CYS A 88 -15.96 -6.47 -9.21
C CYS A 88 -15.21 -5.23 -9.72
N GLN A 89 -13.88 -5.17 -9.56
CA GLN A 89 -13.05 -4.05 -10.01
C GLN A 89 -11.70 -4.51 -10.51
N LYS A 90 -11.31 -4.08 -11.72
CA LYS A 90 -9.97 -4.31 -12.25
C LYS A 90 -8.94 -3.43 -11.54
N PRO A 91 -7.70 -3.92 -11.39
CA PRO A 91 -6.55 -3.08 -11.10
C PRO A 91 -6.51 -1.81 -11.95
N VAL A 92 -6.49 -0.64 -11.31
CA VAL A 92 -6.56 0.64 -12.03
C VAL A 92 -5.19 1.16 -12.47
N ARG A 93 -4.10 0.65 -11.88
CA ARG A 93 -2.72 1.10 -12.15
C ARG A 93 -1.68 0.00 -11.96
N GLY A 94 -0.55 0.19 -12.64
CA GLY A 94 0.69 -0.56 -12.47
C GLY A 94 0.69 -1.91 -13.20
N ILE A 95 1.67 -2.76 -12.86
CA ILE A 95 1.92 -4.05 -13.53
C ILE A 95 0.66 -4.91 -13.61
N TRP A 96 -0.12 -4.95 -12.53
CA TRP A 96 -1.34 -5.74 -12.48
C TRP A 96 -2.49 -5.22 -13.34
N GLN A 97 -2.53 -3.93 -13.67
CA GLN A 97 -3.47 -3.41 -14.67
C GLN A 97 -3.08 -3.95 -16.05
N ASN A 98 -1.81 -3.75 -16.42
CA ASN A 98 -1.31 -4.21 -17.70
C ASN A 98 -1.49 -5.73 -17.88
N LEU A 99 -1.20 -6.53 -16.84
CA LEU A 99 -1.44 -7.97 -16.85
C LEU A 99 -2.94 -8.32 -16.97
N ALA A 100 -3.83 -7.60 -16.28
CA ALA A 100 -5.27 -7.84 -16.37
C ALA A 100 -5.86 -7.48 -17.75
N GLU A 101 -5.25 -6.55 -18.47
CA GLU A 101 -5.69 -6.10 -19.78
C GLU A 101 -5.06 -6.92 -20.92
N ASN A 102 -3.80 -7.30 -20.80
CA ASN A 102 -3.00 -7.81 -21.93
C ASN A 102 -2.26 -9.13 -21.66
N GLY A 103 -2.20 -9.62 -20.42
CA GLY A 103 -1.24 -10.67 -20.05
C GLY A 103 -1.81 -11.90 -19.37
N LEU A 104 -3.00 -11.82 -18.77
CA LEU A 104 -3.58 -12.91 -17.98
C LEU A 104 -5.06 -13.09 -18.34
N ALA A 105 -5.39 -14.27 -18.89
CA ALA A 105 -6.77 -14.69 -19.13
C ALA A 105 -7.18 -15.73 -18.06
N PRO A 106 -8.09 -15.40 -17.12
CA PRO A 106 -8.58 -16.34 -16.12
C PRO A 106 -9.35 -17.52 -16.76
N PRO A 107 -9.23 -18.75 -16.23
CA PRO A 107 -8.41 -19.14 -15.09
C PRO A 107 -6.92 -19.28 -15.45
N VAL A 108 -6.08 -18.64 -14.66
CA VAL A 108 -4.62 -18.71 -14.78
C VAL A 108 -4.11 -19.87 -13.93
N ARG A 109 -3.12 -20.63 -14.42
CA ARG A 109 -2.43 -21.63 -13.61
C ARG A 109 -1.44 -20.95 -12.66
N PRO A 110 -1.39 -21.31 -11.36
CA PRO A 110 -0.43 -20.75 -10.44
C PRO A 110 0.98 -21.26 -10.78
N ASP A 111 1.83 -20.39 -11.33
CA ASP A 111 3.26 -20.63 -11.49
C ASP A 111 4.07 -19.88 -10.43
N TRP A 112 5.32 -20.30 -10.22
CA TRP A 112 6.20 -19.71 -9.22
C TRP A 112 6.43 -18.20 -9.42
N VAL A 113 6.63 -17.75 -10.66
CA VAL A 113 6.92 -16.34 -10.98
C VAL A 113 5.74 -15.45 -10.63
N LEU A 114 4.53 -15.88 -10.98
CA LEU A 114 3.28 -15.20 -10.67
C LEU A 114 3.05 -15.15 -9.16
N LEU A 115 3.22 -16.29 -8.46
CA LEU A 115 3.06 -16.38 -7.01
C LEU A 115 4.07 -15.47 -6.29
N LYS A 116 5.34 -15.44 -6.71
CA LYS A 116 6.34 -14.51 -6.14
C LYS A 116 6.01 -13.05 -6.41
N ARG A 117 5.43 -12.72 -7.56
CA ARG A 117 4.96 -11.36 -7.87
C ARG A 117 3.80 -10.94 -6.98
N MET A 118 2.86 -11.87 -6.71
CA MET A 118 1.79 -11.68 -5.74
C MET A 118 2.34 -11.51 -4.32
N GLU A 119 3.29 -12.35 -3.90
CA GLU A 119 3.97 -12.25 -2.61
C GLU A 119 4.61 -10.87 -2.41
N ALA A 120 5.40 -10.42 -3.38
CA ALA A 120 6.05 -9.10 -3.33
C ALA A 120 5.02 -7.97 -3.20
N THR A 121 3.88 -8.09 -3.89
CA THR A 121 2.79 -7.12 -3.77
C THR A 121 2.20 -7.12 -2.37
N ILE A 122 1.85 -8.28 -1.83
CA ILE A 122 1.28 -8.41 -0.47
C ILE A 122 2.27 -7.86 0.57
N ASN A 123 3.55 -8.25 0.47
CA ASN A 123 4.60 -7.84 1.40
C ASN A 123 4.89 -6.34 1.34
N SER A 124 4.74 -5.69 0.18
CA SER A 124 4.81 -4.23 0.07
C SER A 124 3.73 -3.54 0.93
N TYR A 125 2.49 -4.04 0.90
CA TYR A 125 1.43 -3.51 1.77
C TYR A 125 1.64 -3.89 3.24
N TYR A 126 2.13 -5.10 3.54
CA TYR A 126 2.44 -5.51 4.92
C TYR A 126 3.58 -4.70 5.53
N GLY A 127 4.56 -4.28 4.73
CA GLY A 127 5.62 -3.35 5.12
C GLY A 127 5.05 -1.99 5.54
N ILE A 128 4.16 -1.42 4.72
CA ILE A 128 3.42 -0.19 5.09
C ILE A 128 2.67 -0.40 6.40
N MET A 129 2.00 -1.55 6.55
CA MET A 129 1.27 -1.84 7.78
C MET A 129 2.20 -1.97 8.99
N GLY A 130 3.40 -2.54 8.83
CA GLY A 130 4.33 -2.77 9.93
C GLY A 130 4.87 -1.53 10.62
N HIS A 131 4.86 -0.38 9.95
CA HIS A 131 5.25 0.90 10.58
C HIS A 131 4.15 1.51 11.45
N ALA A 132 2.91 1.03 11.33
CA ALA A 132 1.83 1.34 12.25
C ALA A 132 1.58 0.13 13.16
N GLN A 133 1.15 0.34 14.41
CA GLN A 133 0.81 -0.77 15.32
C GLN A 133 -0.42 -1.55 14.81
N SER A 134 -0.22 -2.41 13.82
CA SER A 134 -1.28 -2.99 12.98
C SER A 134 -1.22 -4.52 12.90
N HIS A 135 -0.57 -5.15 13.89
CA HIS A 135 -0.45 -6.61 13.99
C HIS A 135 -1.81 -7.30 13.86
N THR A 136 -2.83 -6.80 14.55
CA THR A 136 -4.21 -7.29 14.45
C THR A 136 -4.79 -7.15 13.04
N LEU A 137 -4.45 -6.08 12.31
CA LEU A 137 -4.93 -5.85 10.95
C LEU A 137 -4.32 -6.86 9.96
N ARG A 138 -3.00 -7.11 10.02
CA ARG A 138 -2.35 -8.10 9.14
C ARG A 138 -2.91 -9.50 9.37
N LYS A 139 -3.04 -9.91 10.64
CA LYS A 139 -3.68 -11.17 11.03
C LYS A 139 -5.11 -11.27 10.51
N ARG A 140 -5.90 -10.21 10.68
CA ARG A 140 -7.29 -10.14 10.19
C ARG A 140 -7.36 -10.25 8.66
N LEU A 141 -6.50 -9.54 7.93
CA LEU A 141 -6.43 -9.63 6.47
C LEU A 141 -6.12 -11.05 6.01
N TYR A 142 -5.16 -11.72 6.65
CA TYR A 142 -4.81 -13.10 6.34
C TYR A 142 -5.99 -14.06 6.56
N HIS A 143 -6.66 -13.98 7.71
CA HIS A 143 -7.73 -14.93 8.03
C HIS A 143 -9.05 -14.65 7.32
N GLU A 144 -9.41 -13.39 7.11
CA GLU A 144 -10.71 -12.99 6.54
C GLU A 144 -10.67 -12.78 5.02
N HIS A 145 -9.54 -12.36 4.43
CA HIS A 145 -9.52 -11.92 3.03
C HIS A 145 -8.75 -12.83 2.06
N PHE A 146 -7.75 -13.59 2.54
CA PHE A 146 -6.97 -14.47 1.65
C PHE A 146 -7.79 -15.64 1.12
N GLY A 147 -8.71 -16.19 1.92
CA GLY A 147 -9.54 -17.33 1.51
C GLY A 147 -8.69 -18.51 1.00
N PRO A 148 -8.95 -19.03 -0.22
CA PRO A 148 -8.17 -20.13 -0.81
C PRO A 148 -6.69 -19.79 -1.10
N LEU A 149 -6.32 -18.51 -1.18
CA LEU A 149 -4.93 -18.09 -1.39
C LEU A 149 -4.00 -18.53 -0.25
N ARG A 150 -4.55 -18.84 0.94
CA ARG A 150 -3.77 -19.42 2.06
C ARG A 150 -3.11 -20.76 1.73
N SER A 151 -3.58 -21.44 0.69
CA SER A 151 -2.89 -22.63 0.17
C SER A 151 -1.55 -22.28 -0.50
N PHE A 152 -1.41 -21.07 -1.02
CA PHE A 152 -0.18 -20.60 -1.68
C PHE A 152 0.70 -19.77 -0.76
N PHE A 153 0.11 -18.93 0.10
CA PHE A 153 0.85 -17.97 0.93
C PHE A 153 0.73 -18.31 2.41
N LEU A 154 1.87 -18.48 3.07
CA LEU A 154 1.97 -18.75 4.51
C LEU A 154 2.58 -17.55 5.25
N PRO A 155 2.14 -17.22 6.48
CA PRO A 155 2.76 -16.17 7.28
C PRO A 155 4.21 -16.50 7.59
N ALA A 156 5.07 -15.48 7.61
CA ALA A 156 6.49 -15.63 7.96
C ALA A 156 6.71 -15.90 9.46
N ASP A 157 5.85 -15.34 10.31
CA ASP A 157 5.94 -15.42 11.77
C ASP A 157 4.55 -15.25 12.43
N ALA A 158 4.52 -15.34 13.76
CA ALA A 158 3.31 -15.17 14.57
C ALA A 158 2.71 -13.75 14.49
N ASP A 159 3.53 -12.76 14.13
CA ASP A 159 3.15 -11.35 13.99
C ASP A 159 2.63 -10.99 12.59
N TYR A 160 2.62 -11.97 11.68
CA TYR A 160 2.24 -11.81 10.28
C TYR A 160 3.04 -10.68 9.62
N SER A 161 4.35 -10.58 9.88
CA SER A 161 5.21 -9.51 9.35
C SER A 161 5.27 -9.51 7.82
N ALA A 162 5.24 -10.71 7.23
CA ALA A 162 5.23 -10.98 5.81
C ALA A 162 4.47 -12.28 5.50
N VAL A 163 4.25 -12.56 4.22
CA VAL A 163 3.85 -13.88 3.72
C VAL A 163 4.88 -14.40 2.73
N HIS A 164 4.97 -15.72 2.63
CA HIS A 164 5.85 -16.40 1.68
C HIS A 164 5.08 -17.45 0.88
N VAL A 165 5.46 -17.62 -0.39
CA VAL A 165 4.97 -18.75 -1.19
C VAL A 165 5.38 -20.06 -0.51
N ALA A 166 4.43 -20.96 -0.32
CA ALA A 166 4.66 -22.26 0.30
C ALA A 166 5.68 -23.07 -0.51
N ARG A 167 6.66 -23.67 0.18
CA ARG A 167 7.80 -24.38 -0.44
C ARG A 167 7.42 -25.44 -1.47
N ARG A 168 6.22 -26.03 -1.37
CA ARG A 168 5.68 -26.99 -2.33
C ARG A 168 5.51 -26.45 -3.77
N HIS A 169 5.59 -25.13 -3.97
CA HIS A 169 5.47 -24.50 -5.29
C HIS A 169 6.82 -24.03 -5.87
N LEU A 170 7.97 -24.35 -5.23
CA LEU A 170 9.31 -23.93 -5.67
C LEU A 170 9.74 -24.51 -7.04
N TYR A 171 9.09 -25.58 -7.53
CA TYR A 171 9.54 -26.36 -8.69
C TYR A 171 8.39 -26.70 -9.68
N GLN A 172 7.33 -25.89 -9.71
CA GLN A 172 6.20 -26.06 -10.65
C GLN A 172 6.36 -25.21 -11.91
#